data_AF-M7ADN3-F1
#
_entry.id   AF-M7ADN3-F1
#
_cell.length_a   1.000
_cell.length_b   1.000
_cell.length_c   1.000
_cell.angle_alpha   90.00
_cell.angle_beta   90.00
_cell.angle_gamma   90.00
#
_symmetry.space_group_name_H-M   'P 1'
#
loop_
_entity.id
_entity.type
_entity.pdbx_description
1 polymer ?
#
loop_
_entity_poly.entity_id
_entity_poly.type
_entity_poly.pdbx_seq_one_letter_code
_entity_poly.pdbx_strand_id
1 'polypeptide(L)' 'MVYGLINPVWKGLQRVYFDNGAIPSKEYSDMVYYPGCLLNGKLALFQIIEIEEKTLQKIASKL' A
#
# COMPACT_ATOMS: atom_id res chain seq x y z
N MET A 1 6.31 11.35 7.11
CA MET A 1 6.14 9.92 6.78
C MET A 1 4.69 9.55 7.02
N VAL A 2 4.04 8.86 6.08
CA VAL A 2 2.70 8.31 6.29
C VAL A 2 2.69 6.82 5.98
N TYR A 3 1.77 6.09 6.61
CA TYR A 3 1.56 4.67 6.35
C TYR A 3 0.38 4.46 5.40
N GLY A 4 0.52 3.51 4.49
CA GLY A 4 -0.53 3.06 3.58
C GLY A 4 -0.81 1.58 3.72
N LEU A 5 -1.99 1.15 3.28
CA LEU A 5 -2.36 -0.26 3.17
C LEU A 5 -2.40 -0.64 1.69
N ILE A 6 -1.65 -1.66 1.31
CA ILE A 6 -1.63 -2.17 -0.07
C ILE A 6 -2.03 -3.64 -0.10
N ASN A 7 -3.04 -3.97 -0.91
CA ASN A 7 -3.39 -5.37 -1.12
C ASN A 7 -2.38 -6.00 -2.10
N PRO A 8 -1.67 -7.10 -1.74
CA PRO A 8 -0.66 -7.70 -2.60
C PRO A 8 -1.18 -8.25 -3.94
N VAL A 9 -2.48 -8.48 -4.04
CA VAL A 9 -3.17 -8.99 -5.24
C VAL A 9 -3.42 -7.87 -6.26
N TRP A 10 -3.59 -6.62 -5.81
CA TRP A 10 -3.91 -5.48 -6.68
C TRP A 10 -2.65 -4.90 -7.34
N LYS A 11 -2.14 -5.59 -8.36
CA LYS A 11 -0.88 -5.26 -9.03
C LYS A 11 -0.80 -3.84 -9.60
N GLY A 12 -1.92 -3.31 -10.12
CA GLY A 12 -1.97 -1.93 -10.61
C GLY A 12 -1.68 -0.92 -9.50
N LEU A 13 -2.31 -1.10 -8.34
CA LEU A 13 -2.13 -0.24 -7.18
C LEU A 13 -0.71 -0.39 -6.60
N GLN A 14 -0.17 -1.62 -6.55
CA GLN A 14 1.21 -1.87 -6.12
C GLN A 14 2.22 -1.04 -6.93
N ARG A 15 2.08 -1.00 -8.27
CA ARG A 15 2.97 -0.24 -9.15
C ARG A 15 2.92 1.26 -8.84
N VAL A 16 1.73 1.83 -8.65
CA VAL A 16 1.57 3.27 -8.33
C VAL A 16 2.41 3.65 -7.11
N TYR A 17 2.39 2.85 -6.05
CA TYR A 17 3.13 3.17 -4.84
C TYR A 17 4.62 2.79 -4.91
N PHE A 18 4.94 1.54 -5.26
CA PHE A 18 6.32 1.05 -5.21
C PHE A 18 7.21 1.66 -6.30
N ASP A 19 6.70 1.84 -7.52
CA ASP A 19 7.49 2.42 -8.62
C ASP A 19 7.82 3.91 -8.37
N ASN A 20 7.08 4.56 -7.47
CA ASN A 20 7.32 5.95 -7.06
C ASN A 20 8.15 6.08 -5.77
N GLY A 21 8.52 4.96 -5.14
CA GLY A 21 9.41 4.92 -3.99
C GLY A 21 8.72 4.74 -2.64
N ALA A 22 7.49 4.23 -2.60
CA ALA A 22 6.98 3.63 -1.37
C ALA A 22 7.75 2.33 -1.08
N ILE A 23 7.82 1.93 0.18
CA ILE A 23 8.50 0.69 0.57
C ILE A 23 7.62 -0.12 1.54
N PRO A 24 7.77 -1.45 1.62
CA PRO A 24 7.21 -2.22 2.72
C PRO A 24 7.65 -1.64 4.06
N SER A 25 6.73 -1.57 5.03
CA SER A 25 7.10 -1.09 6.36
C SER A 25 8.11 -2.00 7.02
N LYS A 26 9.11 -1.40 7.67
CA LYS A 26 10.13 -2.14 8.42
C LYS A 26 9.67 -2.47 9.84
N GLU A 27 8.81 -1.62 10.40
CA GLU A 27 8.26 -1.77 11.75
C GLU A 27 7.07 -2.71 11.77
N TYR A 28 6.22 -2.67 10.73
CA TYR A 28 5.00 -3.45 10.64
C TYR A 28 5.05 -4.43 9.47
N SER A 29 5.66 -5.59 9.69
CA SER A 29 5.85 -6.62 8.67
C SER A 29 4.64 -7.53 8.46
N ASP A 30 3.76 -7.61 9.46
CA ASP A 30 2.63 -8.53 9.44
C ASP A 30 1.54 -8.05 8.48
N MET A 31 0.83 -9.01 7.87
CA MET A 31 -0.35 -8.72 7.08
C MET A 31 -1.49 -8.31 7.99
N VAL A 32 -2.18 -7.24 7.63
CA VAL A 32 -3.35 -6.73 8.36
C VAL A 32 -4.61 -6.85 7.52
N TYR A 33 -5.76 -6.70 8.16
CA TYR A 33 -7.05 -6.66 7.48
C TYR A 33 -7.86 -5.48 8.01
N TYR A 34 -8.73 -4.96 7.15
CA TYR A 34 -9.76 -4.02 7.57
C TYR A 34 -11.07 -4.79 7.79
N PRO A 35 -11.71 -4.69 8.97
CA PRO A 35 -12.95 -5.42 9.23
C PRO A 35 -14.03 -5.17 8.16
N GLY A 36 -14.62 -6.25 7.65
CA GLY A 36 -15.64 -6.20 6.59
C GLY A 36 -15.09 -5.98 5.18
N CYS A 37 -13.78 -5.79 4.99
CA CYS A 37 -13.19 -5.70 3.65
C CYS A 37 -12.95 -7.09 3.06
N LEU A 38 -13.63 -7.39 1.96
CA LEU A 38 -13.52 -8.65 1.24
C LEU A 38 -13.00 -8.42 -0.19
N LEU A 39 -12.16 -9.32 -0.67
CA LEU A 39 -11.75 -9.44 -2.05
C LEU A 39 -12.26 -10.76 -2.60
N ASN A 40 -13.15 -10.70 -3.59
CA ASN A 40 -13.80 -11.88 -4.19
C ASN A 40 -14.44 -12.80 -3.12
N GLY A 41 -15.12 -12.21 -2.13
CA GLY A 41 -15.78 -12.93 -1.04
C GLY A 41 -14.83 -13.51 0.03
N LYS A 42 -13.52 -13.29 -0.07
CA LYS A 42 -12.52 -13.72 0.92
C LYS A 42 -11.98 -12.52 1.69
N LEU A 43 -11.50 -12.74 2.91
CA LEU A 43 -10.84 -11.70 3.71
C LEU A 43 -9.71 -11.04 2.91
N ALA A 44 -9.77 -9.71 2.77
CA ALA A 44 -8.72 -8.96 2.10
C ALA A 44 -7.57 -8.70 3.09
N LEU A 45 -6.38 -9.18 2.73
CA LEU A 45 -5.14 -8.92 3.47
C LEU A 45 -4.35 -7.80 2.80
N PHE A 46 -3.72 -6.98 3.63
CA PHE A 46 -2.97 -5.81 3.22
C PHE A 46 -1.59 -5.81 3.88
N GLN A 47 -0.59 -5.41 3.12
CA GLN A 47 0.73 -5.08 3.63
C GLN A 47 0.76 -3.60 4.01
N ILE A 48 1.39 -3.28 5.13
CA ILE A 48 1.65 -1.89 5.50
C ILE A 48 2.87 -1.40 4.71
N ILE A 49 2.73 -0.23 4.08
CA ILE A 49 3.79 0.45 3.34
C ILE A 49 4.10 1.80 3.97
N GLU A 50 5.36 2.21 3.89
CA GLU A 50 5.84 3.52 4.27
C GLU A 50 5.96 4.40 3.03
N ILE A 51 5.39 5.61 3.13
CA ILE A 51 5.35 6.57 2.03
C ILE A 51 5.95 7.89 2.52
N GLU A 52 7.13 8.22 2.00
CA GLU A 52 7.77 9.50 2.26
C GLU A 52 7.08 10.65 1.51
N GLU A 53 7.24 11.88 2.01
CA GLU A 53 6.64 13.08 1.39
C GLU A 53 7.04 13.23 -0.08
N LYS A 54 8.33 13.02 -0.40
CA LYS A 54 8.83 13.06 -1.79
C LYS A 54 8.13 12.04 -2.69
N THR A 55 7.73 10.89 -2.14
CA THR A 55 7.02 9.83 -2.86
C THR A 55 5.58 10.26 -3.13
N LEU A 56 4.90 10.86 -2.13
CA LEU A 56 3.56 11.42 -2.33
C LEU A 56 3.54 12.50 -3.41
N GLN A 57 4.52 13.42 -3.39
CA GLN A 57 4.64 14.47 -4.40
C GLN A 57 4.85 13.89 -5.81
N LYS A 58 5.66 12.83 -5.96
CA LYS A 58 5.86 12.12 -7.23
C LYS A 58 4.60 11.42 -7.74
N ILE A 59 3.80 10.84 -6.84
CA ILE A 59 2.53 10.21 -7.23
C ILE A 59 1.54 11.29 -7.68
N ALA A 60 1.43 12.38 -6.91
CA ALA A 60 0.53 13.49 -7.21
C ALA A 60 0.84 14.18 -8.55
N SER A 61 2.11 14.29 -8.95
CA SER A 61 2.49 14.91 -10.23
C SER A 61 2.22 14.07 -11.47
N LYS A 62 1.84 12.80 -11.29
CA LYS A 62 1.51 11.84 -12.37
C LYS A 62 0.01 11.57 -12.51
N LEU A 63 -0.80 12.18 -11.64
CA LEU A 63 -2.26 12.19 -11.69
C LEU A 63 -2.75 13.40 -12.50
#